data_AF-A0A2V9STT3-F1
#
_entry.id   AF-A0A2V9STT3-F1
#
_cell.length_a   1.000
_cell.length_b   1.000
_cell.length_c   1.000
_cell.angle_alpha   90.00
_cell.angle_beta   90.00
_cell.angle_gamma   90.00
#
_symmetry.space_group_name_H-M   'P 1'
#
loop_
_entity.id
_entity.type
_entity.pdbx_description
1 polymer ?
#
loop_
_entity_poly.entity_id
_entity_poly.type
_entity_poly.pdbx_seq_one_letter_code
_entity_poly.pdbx_strand_id
1 'polypeptide(L)'
;MATVKLKIDVSGTVGDEAWRKLRQFDEIQSADFGPQFGSGGRCNHALDAPHGKGEWIGAEIRLQTPLLAQYAVSHYLEQDRVLDADVVE
;
A
#
# COMPACT_ATOMS: atom_id res chain seq x y z
N MET A 1 0.01 19.21 3.67
CA MET A 1 0.44 17.81 3.92
C MET A 1 0.49 17.12 2.57
N ALA A 2 1.38 16.16 2.40
CA ALA A 2 1.47 15.40 1.15
C ALA A 2 0.99 13.97 1.40
N THR A 3 0.30 13.41 0.41
CA THR A 3 -0.26 12.07 0.49
C THR A 3 0.38 11.20 -0.58
N VAL A 4 0.79 9.99 -0.22
CA VAL A 4 1.28 8.97 -1.16
C VAL A 4 0.26 7.85 -1.20
N LYS A 5 -0.19 7.49 -2.40
CA LYS A 5 -1.02 6.30 -2.63
C LYS A 5 -0.15 5.18 -3.15
N LEU A 6 -0.28 4.02 -2.54
CA LEU A 6 0.43 2.81 -2.94
C LEU A 6 -0.55 1.83 -3.56
N LYS A 7 -0.06 1.06 -4.52
CA LYS A 7 -0.71 -0.12 -5.06
C LYS A 7 0.09 -1.35 -4.65
N ILE A 8 -0.48 -2.23 -3.84
CA ILE A 8 0.27 -3.34 -3.21
C ILE A 8 -0.29 -4.67 -3.70
N ASP A 9 0.57 -5.56 -4.22
CA ASP A 9 0.25 -6.94 -4.52
C ASP A 9 0.03 -7.75 -3.23
N VAL A 10 -1.22 -8.18 -3.05
CA VAL A 10 -1.63 -8.98 -1.89
C VAL A 10 -1.69 -10.47 -2.21
N SER A 11 -1.41 -10.87 -3.46
CA SER A 11 -1.52 -12.25 -3.93
C SER A 11 -0.83 -13.25 -2.99
N GLY A 12 -1.57 -14.28 -2.61
CA GLY A 12 -1.07 -15.37 -1.76
C GLY A 12 -0.84 -14.99 -0.29
N THR A 13 -1.24 -13.80 0.15
CA THR A 13 -1.21 -13.39 1.55
C THR A 13 -2.62 -13.42 2.16
N VAL A 14 -2.72 -13.48 3.49
CA VAL A 14 -4.01 -13.47 4.20
C VAL A 14 -4.23 -12.11 4.85
N GLY A 15 -5.38 -11.48 4.60
CA GLY A 15 -5.74 -10.20 5.20
C GLY A 15 -4.75 -9.08 4.85
N ASP A 16 -4.23 -8.39 5.85
CA ASP A 16 -3.28 -7.28 5.70
C ASP A 16 -1.80 -7.70 5.78
N GLU A 17 -1.52 -9.01 5.66
CA GLU A 17 -0.17 -9.55 5.81
C GLU A 17 0.83 -8.94 4.82
N ALA A 18 0.44 -8.71 3.56
CA ALA A 18 1.29 -8.04 2.57
C ALA A 18 1.72 -6.65 3.06
N TRP A 19 0.79 -5.88 3.62
CA TRP A 19 1.02 -4.54 4.14
C TRP A 19 1.96 -4.56 5.36
N ARG A 20 1.69 -5.44 6.33
CA ARG A 20 2.51 -5.57 7.56
C ARG A 20 3.95 -5.98 7.30
N LYS A 21 4.20 -6.68 6.18
CA LYS A 21 5.55 -7.12 5.78
C LYS A 21 6.33 -6.07 4.99
N LEU A 22 5.69 -4.99 4.53
CA LEU A 22 6.41 -3.88 3.92
C LEU A 22 7.25 -3.16 4.97
N ARG A 23 8.45 -2.73 4.57
CA ARG A 23 9.27 -1.81 5.35
C ARG A 23 8.59 -0.45 5.29
N GLN A 24 8.03 0.00 6.41
CA GLN A 24 7.38 1.31 6.50
C GLN A 24 8.44 2.42 6.44
N PHE A 25 8.06 3.56 5.85
CA PHE A 25 8.91 4.75 5.82
C PHE A 25 8.92 5.42 7.20
N ASP A 26 10.09 5.87 7.68
CA ASP A 26 10.23 6.29 9.09
C ASP A 26 9.48 7.59 9.41
N GLU A 27 9.35 8.52 8.44
CA GLU A 27 8.79 9.85 8.68
C GLU A 27 7.27 9.95 8.41
N ILE A 28 6.56 8.81 8.42
CA ILE A 28 5.10 8.78 8.25
C ILE A 28 4.38 9.45 9.42
N GLN A 29 3.35 10.24 9.11
CA GLN A 29 2.43 10.79 10.11
C GLN A 29 1.27 9.84 10.37
N SER A 30 0.75 9.23 9.31
CA SER A 30 -0.26 8.18 9.38
C SER A 30 -0.18 7.31 8.13
N ALA A 31 -0.62 6.07 8.25
CA ALA A 31 -0.76 5.17 7.12
C ALA A 31 -1.99 4.28 7.34
N ASP A 32 -2.78 4.10 6.30
CA ASP A 32 -3.94 3.23 6.29
C ASP A 32 -3.92 2.34 5.05
N PHE A 33 -4.41 1.11 5.21
CA PHE A 33 -4.45 0.10 4.15
C PHE A 33 -5.88 -0.41 4.00
N GLY A 34 -6.32 -0.60 2.76
CA GLY A 34 -7.63 -1.17 2.50
C GLY A 34 -8.24 -0.80 1.14
N PRO A 35 -9.32 -1.50 0.76
CA PRO A 35 -9.95 -1.35 -0.55
C PRO A 35 -10.51 0.06 -0.80
N GLN A 36 -10.78 0.84 0.26
CA GLN A 36 -11.20 2.24 0.15
C GLN A 36 -10.13 3.14 -0.47
N PHE A 37 -8.85 2.73 -0.47
CA PHE A 37 -7.75 3.44 -1.11
C PHE A 37 -7.43 2.91 -2.52
N GLY A 38 -8.16 1.89 -2.98
CA GLY A 38 -7.99 1.23 -4.27
C GLY A 38 -8.00 -0.29 -4.14
N SER A 39 -8.53 -1.00 -5.13
CA SER A 39 -8.43 -2.46 -5.20
C SER A 39 -8.56 -2.97 -6.62
N GLY A 40 -7.93 -4.13 -6.89
CA GLY A 40 -8.00 -4.82 -8.17
C GLY A 40 -9.27 -5.63 -8.41
N GLY A 41 -10.19 -5.65 -7.45
CA GLY A 41 -11.42 -6.43 -7.48
C GLY A 41 -12.03 -6.55 -6.09
N ARG A 42 -13.18 -7.22 -5.99
CA ARG A 42 -13.79 -7.56 -4.70
C ARG A 42 -13.07 -8.78 -4.13
N CYS A 43 -12.62 -8.70 -2.88
CA CYS A 43 -12.18 -9.85 -2.09
C CYS A 43 -13.40 -10.75 -1.78
N ASN A 44 -13.76 -11.61 -2.72
CA ASN A 44 -14.90 -12.55 -2.61
C ASN A 44 -14.43 -13.92 -2.09
N HIS A 45 -13.55 -13.92 -1.09
CA HIS A 45 -13.05 -15.11 -0.43
C HIS A 45 -13.26 -15.00 1.08
N ALA A 46 -13.13 -16.10 1.80
CA ALA A 46 -13.21 -16.10 3.27
C ALA A 46 -12.10 -15.21 3.86
N LEU A 47 -12.35 -14.67 5.06
CA LEU A 47 -11.41 -13.75 5.74
C LEU A 47 -10.06 -14.38 6.06
N ASP A 48 -10.03 -15.70 6.24
CA ASP A 48 -8.87 -16.54 6.52
C ASP A 48 -8.29 -17.20 5.26
N ALA A 49 -8.93 -17.03 4.10
CA ALA A 49 -8.43 -17.53 2.84
C ALA A 49 -7.41 -16.55 2.23
N PRO A 50 -6.33 -17.07 1.60
CA PRO A 50 -5.38 -16.22 0.89
C PRO A 50 -6.03 -15.47 -0.27
N HIS A 51 -5.53 -14.25 -0.50
CA HIS A 51 -5.87 -13.44 -1.67
C HIS A 51 -5.52 -14.16 -2.97
N GLY A 52 -6.42 -14.01 -3.96
CA GLY A 52 -6.26 -14.57 -5.29
C GLY A 52 -5.05 -14.02 -6.03
N LYS A 53 -4.59 -14.75 -7.06
CA LYS A 53 -3.47 -14.31 -7.91
C LYS A 53 -3.84 -13.06 -8.69
N GLY A 54 -2.98 -12.03 -8.62
CA GLY A 54 -3.17 -10.74 -9.29
C GLY A 54 -4.04 -9.75 -8.51
N GLU A 55 -4.48 -10.11 -7.29
CA GLU A 55 -5.17 -9.18 -6.42
C GLU A 55 -4.21 -8.13 -5.86
N TRP A 56 -4.68 -6.89 -5.83
CA TRP A 56 -3.95 -5.79 -5.22
C TRP A 56 -4.90 -4.92 -4.39
N ILE A 57 -4.36 -4.30 -3.35
CA ILE A 57 -5.07 -3.37 -2.46
C ILE A 57 -4.25 -2.09 -2.30
N GLY A 58 -4.95 -0.97 -2.17
CA GLY A 58 -4.37 0.34 -1.97
C GLY A 58 -3.96 0.60 -0.53
N ALA A 59 -2.94 1.45 -0.36
CA ALA A 59 -2.65 2.10 0.90
C ALA A 59 -2.52 3.61 0.71
N GLU A 60 -2.82 4.37 1.75
CA GLU A 60 -2.61 5.82 1.82
C GLU A 60 -1.60 6.11 2.93
N ILE A 61 -0.62 6.95 2.63
CA ILE A 61 0.42 7.37 3.56
C ILE A 61 0.46 8.89 3.59
N ARG A 62 0.42 9.46 4.78
CA ARG A 62 0.45 10.91 4.99
C ARG A 62 1.80 11.35 5.55
N LEU A 63 2.34 12.39 4.93
CA LEU A 63 3.67 12.92 5.21
C LEU A 63 3.61 14.43 5.43
N GLN A 64 4.55 14.92 6.24
CA GLN A 64 4.56 16.33 6.65
C GLN A 64 4.82 17.26 5.45
N THR A 65 5.71 16.88 4.53
CA THR A 65 6.13 17.71 3.40
C THR A 65 6.07 16.98 2.06
N PRO A 66 5.93 17.70 0.94
CA PRO A 66 6.01 17.09 -0.40
C PRO A 66 7.36 16.44 -0.70
N LEU A 67 8.47 16.96 -0.14
CA LEU A 67 9.79 16.36 -0.33
C LEU A 67 9.86 14.95 0.28
N LEU A 68 9.30 14.78 1.48
CA LEU A 68 9.18 13.46 2.12
C LEU A 68 8.31 12.50 1.30
N ALA A 69 7.26 13.00 0.64
CA ALA A 69 6.43 12.18 -0.25
C ALA A 69 7.23 11.62 -1.44
N GLN A 70 8.14 12.40 -2.02
CA GLN A 70 9.01 11.92 -3.09
C GLN A 70 9.97 10.83 -2.60
N TYR A 71 10.54 10.98 -1.39
CA TYR A 71 11.39 9.94 -0.80
C TYR A 71 10.61 8.67 -0.46
N ALA A 72 9.39 8.82 0.07
CA ALA A 72 8.52 7.69 0.35
C ALA A 72 8.16 6.91 -0.91
N VAL A 73 7.87 7.59 -2.04
CA VAL A 73 7.63 6.93 -3.33
C VAL A 73 8.81 6.04 -3.72
N SER A 74 10.03 6.57 -3.73
CA SER A 74 11.23 5.77 -4.04
C SER A 74 11.41 4.60 -3.08
N HIS A 75 11.24 4.84 -1.77
CA HIS A 75 11.36 3.80 -0.73
C HIS A 75 10.37 2.65 -0.90
N TYR A 76 9.13 2.94 -1.31
CA TYR A 76 8.12 1.90 -1.52
C TYR A 76 8.32 1.16 -2.84
N LEU A 77 8.66 1.85 -3.93
CA LEU A 77 8.90 1.23 -5.24
C LEU A 77 10.08 0.25 -5.25
N GLU A 78 11.01 0.34 -4.29
CA GLU A 78 12.09 -0.63 -4.11
C GLU A 78 11.64 -1.97 -3.49
N GLN A 79 10.38 -2.09 -3.06
CA GLN A 79 9.87 -3.29 -2.38
C GLN A 79 9.07 -4.17 -3.35
N ASP A 80 9.38 -5.47 -3.39
CA ASP A 80 8.86 -6.42 -4.38
C ASP A 80 7.33 -6.45 -4.56
N ARG A 81 6.57 -6.10 -3.51
CA ARG A 81 5.10 -6.14 -3.52
C ARG A 81 4.45 -4.81 -3.88
N VAL A 82 5.21 -3.72 -3.96
CA VAL A 82 4.66 -2.42 -4.36
C VAL A 82 4.66 -2.36 -5.88
N LEU A 83 3.46 -2.37 -6.45
CA LEU A 83 3.24 -2.33 -7.89
C LEU A 83 3.29 -0.90 -8.43
N ASP A 84 2.92 0.07 -7.59
CA ASP A 84 2.86 1.48 -7.96
C ASP A 84 2.88 2.37 -6.71
N ALA A 85 3.38 3.59 -6.84
CA ALA A 85 3.41 4.59 -5.78
C ALA A 85 3.39 6.00 -6.37
N ASP A 86 2.37 6.78 -6.00
CA ASP A 86 2.16 8.13 -6.54
C ASP A 86 1.89 9.15 -5.44
N VAL A 87 2.34 10.38 -5.65
CA VAL A 87 1.99 11.53 -4.81
C VAL A 87 0.67 12.13 -5.29
N VAL A 88 -0.27 12.33 -4.35
CA VAL A 88 -1.55 13.01 -4.57
C VAL A 88 -1.62 14.27 -3.71
N GLU A 89 -2.12 15.36 -4.32
CA GLU A 89 -2.31 16.67 -3.69
C GLU A 89 -3.49 16.70 -2.71
#